data_AF-A0A8S3SXS9-F1
#
_entry.id   AF-A0A8S3SXS9-F1
#
_cell.length_a   1.000
_cell.length_b   1.000
_cell.length_c   1.000
_cell.angle_alpha   90.00
_cell.angle_beta   90.00
_cell.angle_gamma   90.00
#
_symmetry.space_group_name_H-M   'P 1'
#
loop_
_entity.id
_entity.type
_entity.pdbx_description
1 polymer ?
#
loop_
_entity_poly.entity_id
_entity_poly.type
_entity_poly.pdbx_seq_one_letter_code
_entity_poly.pdbx_strand_id
1 'polypeptide(L)'
;MIDYRSTIIDVRQIYISFHASVVDYVAVSEEILENVLYFKVSRFIPTLSDCHSKLEWELSAKYCVPGENDIPIQLKNMTPNYIWTDCSAIKFQETLSSDTLQNYILEFNNSTIQFTQTSVDDASSKLSNIFLSAANLSLKRPLKKHTNKQKNKKWFDASLQQARTNLLNYGKIYSRFPYDPIIKNHFYKLNREYSKLRKYKYKQYKQSLISQLDSLHEENPKLYWNLINELQEKNETKKKCGVQPSTLISHFQKLSQLKGEFQSRYTELCEKLKQLENSKCFN
;
A
#
# COMPACT_ATOMS: atom_id res chain seq x y z
N MET A 1 20.81 18.88 4.07
CA MET A 1 19.38 19.19 3.82
C MET A 1 19.13 18.88 2.36
N ILE A 2 18.70 17.65 2.06
CA ILE A 2 18.57 17.13 0.69
C ILE A 2 17.10 17.29 0.30
N ASP A 3 16.81 18.24 -0.59
CA ASP A 3 15.47 18.54 -1.09
C ASP A 3 15.09 17.49 -2.14
N TYR A 4 14.38 16.43 -1.72
CA TYR A 4 13.88 15.39 -2.63
C TYR A 4 12.71 15.94 -3.46
N ARG A 5 13.01 16.52 -4.62
CA ARG A 5 12.02 16.88 -5.64
C ARG A 5 12.13 15.93 -6.83
N SER A 6 11.38 14.84 -6.75
CA SER A 6 11.29 13.81 -7.79
C SER A 6 10.56 14.33 -9.04
N THR A 7 11.27 14.40 -10.16
CA THR A 7 10.67 14.50 -11.50
C THR A 7 10.27 13.10 -11.93
N ILE A 8 8.99 12.83 -12.15
CA ILE A 8 8.49 11.49 -12.54
C ILE A 8 8.65 11.32 -14.05
N ILE A 9 9.41 10.33 -14.51
CA ILE A 9 9.35 9.85 -15.90
C ILE A 9 8.59 8.53 -15.96
N ASP A 10 7.61 8.50 -16.87
CA ASP A 10 6.73 7.38 -17.17
C ASP A 10 7.44 6.45 -18.17
N VAL A 11 7.88 5.27 -17.73
CA VAL A 11 8.46 4.26 -18.61
C VAL A 11 7.34 3.34 -19.09
N ARG A 12 6.91 3.51 -20.34
CA ARG A 12 5.86 2.70 -20.97
C ARG A 12 6.48 1.58 -21.82
N GLN A 13 6.21 0.34 -21.45
CA GLN A 13 6.30 -0.78 -22.39
C GLN A 13 4.87 -1.16 -22.79
N ILE A 14 4.45 -0.79 -23.99
CA ILE A 14 3.08 -1.01 -24.46
C ILE A 14 2.93 -2.43 -25.01
N TYR A 15 2.22 -3.28 -24.27
CA TYR A 15 1.65 -4.52 -24.83
C TYR A 15 0.26 -4.21 -25.40
N ILE A 16 0.17 -3.87 -26.69
CA ILE A 16 -1.13 -3.74 -27.36
C ILE A 16 -1.67 -5.15 -27.63
N SER A 17 -2.45 -5.67 -26.69
CA SER A 17 -3.55 -6.58 -27.02
C SER A 17 -4.83 -5.78 -26.93
N PHE A 18 -5.67 -5.85 -27.96
CA PHE A 18 -6.76 -4.91 -28.32
C PHE A 18 -7.84 -4.58 -27.25
N HIS A 19 -7.69 -5.01 -25.98
CA HIS A 19 -8.63 -4.72 -24.88
C HIS A 19 -7.94 -4.50 -23.50
N ALA A 20 -6.62 -4.30 -23.44
CA ALA A 20 -5.91 -4.13 -22.17
C ALA A 20 -5.66 -2.64 -21.83
N SER A 21 -6.08 -2.19 -20.66
CA SER A 21 -5.77 -0.86 -20.12
C SER A 21 -4.43 -0.91 -19.38
N VAL A 22 -3.49 0.00 -19.69
CA VAL A 22 -2.26 0.19 -18.90
C VAL A 22 -2.61 1.06 -17.69
N VAL A 23 -2.69 0.44 -16.51
CA VAL A 23 -3.06 1.12 -15.25
C VAL A 23 -1.99 1.04 -14.17
N ASP A 24 -0.96 0.21 -14.40
CA ASP A 24 0.14 -0.01 -13.48
C ASP A 24 1.42 0.60 -14.07
N TYR A 25 2.15 1.39 -13.27
CA TYR A 25 3.35 2.12 -13.69
C TYR A 25 4.45 2.01 -12.63
N VAL A 26 5.70 2.15 -13.07
CA VAL A 26 6.85 2.39 -12.19
C VAL A 26 7.32 3.80 -12.45
N ALA A 27 7.24 4.64 -11.42
CA ALA A 27 7.71 6.01 -11.48
C ALA A 27 9.14 6.07 -10.92
N VAL A 28 10.08 6.57 -11.73
CA VAL A 28 11.46 6.83 -11.31
C VAL A 28 11.82 8.29 -11.52
N SER A 29 12.82 8.77 -10.79
CA SER A 29 13.42 10.08 -11.08
C SER A 29 14.25 10.01 -12.36
N GLU A 30 14.41 11.15 -13.05
CA GLU A 30 15.28 11.25 -14.24
C GLU A 30 16.69 10.74 -13.99
N GLU A 31 17.25 11.09 -12.83
CA GLU A 31 18.59 10.69 -12.41
C GLU A 31 18.78 9.18 -12.31
N ILE A 32 17.69 8.42 -12.10
CA ILE A 32 17.72 6.98 -11.87
C ILE A 32 17.24 6.22 -13.12
N LEU A 33 16.71 6.92 -14.13
CA LEU A 33 16.12 6.29 -15.31
C LEU A 33 17.14 5.44 -16.08
N GLU A 34 18.38 5.92 -16.23
CA GLU A 34 19.45 5.17 -16.93
C GLU A 34 19.92 3.94 -16.17
N ASN A 35 19.60 3.86 -14.88
CA ASN A 35 19.94 2.71 -14.06
C ASN A 35 18.89 1.61 -14.19
N VAL A 36 17.76 1.82 -14.85
CA VAL A 36 16.76 0.76 -15.08
C VAL A 36 17.30 -0.21 -16.12
N LEU A 37 17.66 -1.42 -15.69
CA LEU A 37 18.25 -2.46 -16.54
C LEU A 37 17.18 -3.24 -17.32
N TYR A 38 16.02 -3.39 -16.70
CA TYR A 38 14.99 -4.30 -17.18
C TYR A 38 13.61 -3.80 -16.75
N PHE A 39 12.62 -3.94 -17.64
CA PHE A 39 11.22 -3.69 -17.36
C PHE A 39 10.34 -4.61 -18.20
N LYS A 40 9.40 -5.31 -17.57
CA LYS A 40 8.50 -6.26 -18.20
C LYS A 40 7.16 -6.32 -17.49
N VAL A 41 6.09 -6.40 -18.26
CA VAL A 41 4.77 -6.81 -17.78
C VAL A 41 4.69 -8.34 -17.84
N SER A 42 4.61 -8.99 -16.68
CA SER A 42 4.44 -10.44 -16.63
C SER A 42 3.05 -10.85 -17.12
N ARG A 43 2.95 -12.12 -17.55
CA ARG A 43 1.67 -12.69 -17.97
C ARG A 43 0.67 -12.58 -16.82
N PHE A 44 -0.56 -12.16 -17.12
CA PHE A 44 -1.64 -12.07 -16.13
C PHE A 44 -1.83 -13.41 -15.41
N ILE A 45 -1.82 -13.36 -14.08
CA ILE A 45 -2.04 -14.52 -13.21
C ILE A 45 -3.33 -14.31 -12.42
N PRO A 46 -4.46 -14.96 -12.81
CA PRO A 46 -5.76 -14.76 -12.18
C PRO A 46 -5.84 -15.15 -10.69
N THR A 47 -4.84 -15.85 -10.15
CA THR A 47 -4.77 -16.20 -8.73
C THR A 47 -4.30 -15.05 -7.85
N LEU A 48 -3.47 -14.16 -8.40
CA LEU A 48 -2.79 -13.10 -7.66
C LEU A 48 -3.50 -11.75 -7.83
N SER A 49 -4.27 -11.58 -8.91
CA SER A 49 -5.02 -10.36 -9.18
C SER A 49 -6.24 -10.66 -10.05
N ASP A 50 -7.28 -9.84 -9.94
CA ASP A 50 -8.51 -9.92 -10.71
C ASP A 50 -8.47 -9.08 -12.00
N CYS A 51 -7.60 -8.08 -12.09
CA CYS A 51 -7.46 -7.22 -13.27
C CYS A 51 -6.06 -6.68 -13.56
N HIS A 52 -5.05 -7.00 -12.73
CA HIS A 52 -3.69 -6.46 -12.90
C HIS A 52 -2.66 -7.55 -13.21
N SER A 53 -1.72 -7.24 -14.10
CA SER A 53 -0.53 -8.06 -14.34
C SER A 53 0.60 -7.58 -13.45
N LYS A 54 1.47 -8.50 -13.01
CA LYS A 54 2.67 -8.14 -12.25
C LYS A 54 3.62 -7.34 -13.14
N LEU A 55 4.15 -6.23 -12.64
CA LEU A 55 5.30 -5.55 -13.22
C LEU A 55 6.58 -6.14 -12.64
N GLU A 56 7.54 -6.45 -13.51
CA GLU A 56 8.89 -6.89 -13.17
C GLU A 56 9.87 -5.87 -13.73
N TRP A 57 10.77 -5.36 -12.90
CA TRP A 57 11.78 -4.43 -13.33
C TRP A 57 13.04 -4.59 -12.46
N GLU A 58 14.18 -4.17 -13.00
CA GLU A 58 15.47 -4.26 -12.34
C GLU A 58 16.19 -2.92 -12.43
N LEU A 59 16.92 -2.58 -11.36
CA LEU A 59 17.66 -1.34 -11.23
C LEU A 59 19.12 -1.63 -10.89
N SER A 60 20.04 -1.09 -11.67
CA SER A 60 21.47 -1.00 -11.37
C SER A 60 21.70 0.10 -10.34
N ALA A 61 21.50 -0.24 -9.07
CA ALA A 61 21.82 0.64 -7.97
C ALA A 61 23.28 0.40 -7.54
N LYS A 62 24.21 1.30 -7.89
CA LYS A 62 25.53 1.38 -7.26
C LYS A 62 25.46 2.03 -5.86
N TYR A 63 24.43 1.69 -5.08
CA TYR A 63 24.41 2.01 -3.66
C TYR A 63 25.21 0.92 -2.95
N CYS A 64 26.53 1.00 -3.03
CA CYS A 64 27.38 0.34 -2.05
C CYS A 64 27.16 1.08 -0.74
N VAL A 65 26.32 0.55 0.15
CA VAL A 65 26.64 0.71 1.57
C VAL A 65 27.95 -0.07 1.73
N PRO A 66 29.07 0.55 2.14
CA PRO A 66 30.26 -0.22 2.46
C PRO A 66 29.83 -1.34 3.41
N GLY A 67 30.09 -2.58 2.99
CA GLY A 67 29.67 -3.79 3.67
C GLY A 67 30.41 -3.94 4.99
N GLU A 68 30.03 -3.16 5.99
CA GLU A 68 30.29 -3.50 7.37
C GLU A 68 29.12 -4.33 7.88
N ASN A 69 29.31 -5.64 7.73
CA ASN A 69 28.62 -6.75 8.34
C ASN A 69 27.38 -7.29 7.59
N ASP A 70 27.46 -8.57 7.18
CA ASP A 70 26.38 -9.51 6.86
C ASP A 70 25.41 -9.75 8.04
N ILE A 71 25.20 -8.76 8.88
CA ILE A 71 24.14 -8.80 9.88
C ILE A 71 22.86 -8.52 9.12
N PRO A 72 21.91 -9.48 9.04
CA PRO A 72 20.61 -9.22 8.43
C PRO A 72 20.06 -7.94 9.05
N ILE A 73 19.70 -6.95 8.22
CA ILE A 73 19.10 -5.70 8.67
C ILE A 73 17.89 -6.06 9.53
N GLN A 74 18.09 -6.09 10.85
CA GLN A 74 17.01 -6.27 11.79
C GLN A 74 16.25 -4.96 11.73
N LEU A 75 15.15 -4.96 10.96
CA LEU A 75 14.18 -3.88 10.99
C LEU A 75 13.73 -3.75 12.44
N LYS A 76 14.33 -2.79 13.15
CA LYS A 76 13.93 -2.48 14.52
C LYS A 76 12.49 -1.99 14.42
N ASN A 77 11.61 -2.60 15.21
CA ASN A 77 10.23 -2.13 15.31
C ASN A 77 10.26 -0.64 15.60
N MET A 78 9.56 0.13 14.75
CA MET A 78 9.38 1.56 14.98
C MET A 78 8.86 1.75 16.41
N THR A 79 9.47 2.70 17.12
CA THR A 79 9.13 3.00 18.52
C THR A 79 7.63 3.31 18.65
N PRO A 80 7.02 3.04 19.83
CA PRO A 80 5.59 3.23 20.01
C PRO A 80 5.17 4.65 19.62
N ASN A 81 4.20 4.77 18.72
CA ASN A 81 3.66 6.07 18.29
C ASN A 81 3.01 6.78 19.48
N TYR A 82 3.61 7.82 20.02
CA TYR A 82 2.97 8.60 21.10
C TYR A 82 1.96 9.60 20.53
N ILE A 83 0.88 9.85 21.27
CA ILE A 83 -0.11 10.87 20.93
C ILE A 83 0.21 12.14 21.70
N TRP A 84 0.53 13.20 20.96
CA TRP A 84 0.65 14.56 21.49
C TRP A 84 -0.73 15.22 21.57
N THR A 85 -1.05 15.76 22.74
CA THR A 85 -2.24 16.54 23.07
C THR A 85 -1.81 17.91 23.56
N ASP A 86 -2.74 18.85 23.71
CA ASP A 86 -2.42 20.24 24.08
C ASP A 86 -1.63 20.36 25.41
N CYS A 87 -1.83 19.42 26.35
CA CYS A 87 -1.09 19.39 27.63
C CYS A 87 0.13 18.45 27.61
N SER A 88 0.43 17.79 26.50
CA SER A 88 1.51 16.80 26.43
C SER A 88 2.89 17.42 26.65
N ALA A 89 3.11 18.64 26.15
CA ALA A 89 4.39 19.34 26.32
C ALA A 89 4.70 19.63 27.80
N ILE A 90 3.71 20.16 28.53
CA ILE A 90 3.85 20.47 29.96
C ILE A 90 4.13 19.20 30.75
N LYS A 91 3.34 18.14 30.54
CA LYS A 91 3.53 16.85 31.24
C LYS A 91 4.87 16.21 30.94
N PHE A 92 5.33 16.30 29.69
CA PHE A 92 6.63 15.77 29.28
C PHE A 92 7.76 16.53 29.97
N GLN A 93 7.65 17.86 30.06
CA GLN A 93 8.61 18.71 30.77
C GLN A 93 8.62 18.42 32.28
N GLU A 94 7.46 18.36 32.92
CA GLU A 94 7.34 17.99 34.35
C GLU A 94 7.96 16.61 34.62
N THR A 95 7.72 15.65 33.73
CA THR A 95 8.29 14.31 33.84
C THR A 95 9.80 14.33 33.67
N LEU A 96 10.35 15.09 32.72
CA LEU A 96 11.81 15.28 32.60
C LEU A 96 12.41 15.90 33.85
N SER A 97 11.69 16.79 34.54
CA SER A 97 12.09 17.40 35.80
C SER A 97 11.94 16.48 37.02
N SER A 98 11.43 15.25 36.86
CA SER A 98 11.36 14.28 37.96
C SER A 98 12.75 13.83 38.41
N ASP A 99 12.89 13.57 39.71
CA ASP A 99 14.17 13.20 40.33
C ASP A 99 14.83 11.99 39.66
N THR A 100 14.03 11.02 39.21
CA THR A 100 14.51 9.81 38.55
C THR A 100 15.14 10.09 37.18
N LEU A 101 14.50 10.92 36.36
CA LEU A 101 15.05 11.30 35.05
C LEU A 101 16.17 12.33 35.17
N GLN A 102 16.11 13.22 36.15
CA GLN A 102 17.21 14.14 36.43
C GLN A 102 18.48 13.38 36.84
N ASN A 103 18.37 12.29 37.61
CA ASN A 103 19.51 11.43 37.91
C ASN A 103 20.09 10.78 36.65
N TYR A 104 19.25 10.30 35.71
CA TYR A 104 19.74 9.77 34.43
C TYR A 104 20.39 10.84 33.55
N ILE A 105 19.87 12.07 33.56
CA ILE A 105 20.45 13.21 32.83
C ILE A 105 21.80 13.58 33.44
N LEU A 106 21.92 13.61 34.77
CA LEU A 106 23.18 13.87 35.46
C LEU A 106 24.21 12.77 35.19
N GLU A 107 23.81 11.50 35.26
CA GLU A 107 24.68 10.36 34.90
C GLU A 107 25.15 10.47 33.44
N PHE A 108 24.25 10.81 32.53
CA PHE A 108 24.58 11.01 31.12
C PHE A 108 25.57 12.17 30.91
N ASN A 109 25.32 13.33 31.55
CA ASN A 109 26.20 14.49 31.44
C ASN A 109 27.58 14.26 32.05
N ASN A 110 27.67 13.42 33.09
CA ASN A 110 28.93 13.05 33.73
C ASN A 110 29.63 11.88 33.03
N SER A 111 29.01 11.27 32.02
CA SER A 111 29.60 10.17 31.26
C SER A 111 30.63 10.70 30.25
N THR A 112 31.88 10.27 30.36
CA THR A 112 32.91 10.57 29.36
C THR A 112 32.67 9.75 28.09
N ILE A 113 32.30 10.41 26.99
CA ILE A 113 32.16 9.77 25.68
C ILE A 113 33.56 9.62 25.07
N GLN A 114 34.00 8.39 24.86
CA GLN A 114 35.25 8.11 24.15
C GLN A 114 35.04 8.21 22.64
N PHE A 115 36.10 8.48 21.88
CA PHE A 115 36.07 8.56 20.41
C PHE A 115 36.02 7.17 19.74
N THR A 116 35.18 6.28 20.26
CA THR A 116 34.92 4.94 19.70
C THR A 116 33.47 4.84 19.27
N GLN A 117 33.20 4.08 18.21
CA GLN A 117 31.84 3.89 17.70
C GLN A 117 30.91 3.32 18.77
N THR A 118 31.37 2.34 19.54
CA THR A 118 30.62 1.75 20.66
C THR A 118 30.25 2.77 21.72
N SER A 119 31.16 3.69 22.06
CA SER A 119 30.87 4.73 23.05
C SER A 119 29.83 5.74 22.54
N VAL A 120 29.82 6.03 21.24
CA VAL A 120 28.83 6.91 20.62
C VAL A 120 27.46 6.22 20.57
N ASP A 121 27.42 4.93 20.21
CA ASP A 121 26.19 4.14 20.18
C ASP A 121 25.57 3.96 21.56
N ASP A 122 26.40 3.74 22.59
CA ASP A 122 25.95 3.66 23.99
C ASP A 122 25.41 5.00 24.48
N ALA A 123 26.09 6.11 24.17
CA ALA A 123 25.61 7.44 24.51
C ALA A 123 24.27 7.75 23.81
N SER A 124 24.17 7.45 22.52
CA SER A 124 22.94 7.59 21.73
C SER A 124 21.79 6.75 22.32
N SER A 125 22.09 5.53 22.77
CA SER A 125 21.12 4.63 23.40
C SER A 125 20.67 5.16 24.77
N LYS A 126 21.59 5.65 25.61
CA LYS A 126 21.27 6.27 26.90
C LYS A 126 20.37 7.51 26.73
N LEU A 127 20.73 8.39 25.80
CA LEU A 127 19.94 9.58 25.50
C LEU A 127 18.54 9.22 24.99
N SER A 128 18.46 8.25 24.07
CA SER A 128 17.19 7.74 23.56
C SER A 128 16.32 7.16 24.69
N ASN A 129 16.92 6.44 25.63
CA ASN A 129 16.21 5.87 26.78
C ASN A 129 15.66 6.95 27.72
N ILE A 130 16.37 8.06 27.93
CA ILE A 130 15.86 9.20 28.71
C ILE A 130 14.58 9.75 28.06
N PHE A 131 14.62 10.04 26.75
CA PHE A 131 13.46 10.55 26.03
C PHE A 131 12.30 9.55 25.98
N LEU A 132 12.58 8.27 25.75
CA LEU A 132 11.54 7.23 25.73
C LEU A 132 10.93 7.02 27.12
N SER A 133 11.71 7.13 28.19
CA SER A 133 11.21 7.03 29.56
C SER A 133 10.30 8.20 29.90
N ALA A 134 10.71 9.43 29.55
CA ALA A 134 9.86 10.62 29.68
C ALA A 134 8.55 10.45 28.88
N ALA A 135 8.65 9.98 27.63
CA ALA A 135 7.50 9.76 26.76
C ALA A 135 6.54 8.71 27.32
N ASN A 136 7.07 7.62 27.89
CA ASN A 136 6.26 6.53 28.45
C ASN A 136 5.45 6.97 29.68
N LEU A 137 5.98 7.88 30.48
CA LEU A 137 5.33 8.36 31.70
C LEU A 137 4.34 9.50 31.41
N SER A 138 4.63 10.34 30.41
CA SER A 138 3.84 11.56 30.14
C SER A 138 2.85 11.46 28.98
N LEU A 139 3.14 10.62 27.97
CA LEU A 139 2.38 10.59 26.72
C LEU A 139 1.47 9.36 26.61
N LYS A 140 0.30 9.57 26.00
CA LYS A 140 -0.64 8.47 25.74
C LYS A 140 -0.14 7.65 24.55
N ARG A 141 -0.27 6.32 24.67
CA ARG A 141 -0.11 5.41 23.53
C ARG A 141 -1.42 5.30 22.75
N PRO A 142 -1.39 5.03 21.43
CA PRO A 142 -2.59 4.84 20.66
C PRO A 142 -3.21 3.53 21.13
N LEU A 143 -4.50 3.56 21.44
CA LEU A 143 -5.23 2.32 21.64
C LEU A 143 -5.04 1.49 20.37
N LYS A 144 -4.62 0.22 20.55
CA LYS A 144 -4.58 -0.73 19.44
C LYS A 144 -6.00 -0.76 18.88
N LYS A 145 -6.20 -0.18 17.69
CA LYS A 145 -7.48 -0.29 17.01
C LYS A 145 -7.71 -1.77 16.82
N HIS A 146 -8.68 -2.35 17.53
CA HIS A 146 -9.22 -3.63 17.12
C HIS A 146 -9.65 -3.42 15.67
N THR A 147 -8.97 -4.07 14.74
CA THR A 147 -9.42 -4.10 13.36
C THR A 147 -10.79 -4.74 13.43
N ASN A 148 -11.85 -3.93 13.38
CA ASN A 148 -13.20 -4.43 13.26
C ASN A 148 -13.15 -5.39 12.09
N LYS A 149 -13.35 -6.69 12.36
CA LYS A 149 -13.38 -7.72 11.32
C LYS A 149 -14.32 -7.17 10.27
N GLN A 150 -13.81 -6.88 9.07
CA GLN A 150 -14.65 -6.35 8.01
C GLN A 150 -15.83 -7.30 7.89
N LYS A 151 -17.04 -6.81 8.16
CA LYS A 151 -18.24 -7.64 8.07
C LYS A 151 -18.26 -8.19 6.65
N ASN A 152 -18.19 -9.52 6.51
CA ASN A 152 -18.26 -10.15 5.20
C ASN A 152 -19.52 -9.65 4.50
N LYS A 153 -19.42 -9.45 3.18
CA LYS A 153 -20.57 -8.98 2.38
C LYS A 153 -21.75 -9.92 2.64
N LYS A 154 -22.96 -9.39 2.85
CA LYS A 154 -24.15 -10.20 3.22
C LYS A 154 -24.47 -11.33 2.22
N TRP A 155 -24.12 -11.15 0.94
CA TRP A 155 -24.30 -12.14 -0.12
C TRP A 155 -23.17 -13.19 -0.21
N PHE A 156 -22.09 -13.00 0.55
CA PHE A 156 -20.91 -13.86 0.54
C PHE A 156 -21.09 -14.96 1.60
N ASP A 157 -21.73 -16.05 1.19
CA ASP A 157 -22.07 -17.17 2.06
C ASP A 157 -20.91 -18.18 2.24
N ALA A 158 -21.13 -19.18 3.09
CA ALA A 158 -20.15 -20.24 3.37
C ALA A 158 -19.78 -21.04 2.10
N SER A 159 -20.73 -21.27 1.20
CA SER A 159 -20.48 -21.99 -0.05
C SER A 159 -19.51 -21.24 -0.96
N LEU A 160 -19.66 -19.92 -1.04
CA LEU A 160 -18.78 -19.06 -1.82
C LEU A 160 -17.40 -18.91 -1.17
N GLN A 161 -17.35 -18.87 0.17
CA GLN A 161 -16.08 -18.90 0.93
C GLN A 161 -15.31 -20.21 0.69
N GLN A 162 -16.01 -21.34 0.66
CA GLN A 162 -15.41 -22.64 0.39
C GLN A 162 -14.87 -22.71 -1.03
N ALA A 163 -15.66 -22.29 -2.04
CA ALA A 163 -15.22 -22.23 -3.42
C ALA A 163 -13.99 -21.31 -3.61
N ARG A 164 -13.96 -20.17 -2.91
CA ARG A 164 -12.79 -19.26 -2.91
C ARG A 164 -11.56 -19.92 -2.27
N THR A 165 -11.74 -20.58 -1.13
CA THR A 165 -10.65 -21.29 -0.44
C THR A 165 -10.06 -22.39 -1.33
N ASN A 166 -10.92 -23.18 -1.97
CA ASN A 166 -10.50 -24.23 -2.91
C ASN A 166 -9.72 -23.64 -4.08
N LEU A 167 -10.21 -22.55 -4.68
CA LEU A 167 -9.52 -21.86 -5.76
C LEU A 167 -8.14 -21.33 -5.33
N LEU A 168 -8.03 -20.72 -4.15
CA LEU A 168 -6.76 -20.19 -3.64
C LEU A 168 -5.77 -21.31 -3.31
N ASN A 169 -6.22 -22.39 -2.68
CA ASN A 169 -5.38 -23.55 -2.38
C ASN A 169 -4.85 -24.17 -3.67
N TYR A 170 -5.70 -24.32 -4.68
CA TYR A 170 -5.28 -24.82 -5.98
C TYR A 170 -4.39 -23.81 -6.73
N GLY A 171 -4.61 -22.52 -6.52
CA GLY A 171 -3.72 -21.46 -7.02
C GLY A 171 -2.29 -21.57 -6.49
N LYS A 172 -2.11 -22.00 -5.23
CA LYS A 172 -0.79 -22.29 -4.67
C LYS A 172 -0.12 -23.48 -5.37
N ILE A 173 -0.89 -24.51 -5.72
CA ILE A 173 -0.39 -25.67 -6.48
C ILE A 173 0.00 -25.24 -7.90
N TYR A 174 -0.86 -24.49 -8.59
CA TYR A 174 -0.58 -23.93 -9.91
C TYR A 174 0.67 -23.05 -9.93
N SER A 175 0.90 -22.26 -8.88
CA SER A 175 2.11 -21.45 -8.76
C SER A 175 3.39 -22.28 -8.66
N ARG A 176 3.32 -23.52 -8.13
CA ARG A 176 4.45 -24.45 -8.05
C ARG A 176 4.67 -25.21 -9.36
N PHE A 177 3.59 -25.50 -10.08
CA PHE A 177 3.61 -26.30 -11.31
C PHE A 177 2.89 -25.58 -12.47
N PRO A 178 3.42 -24.44 -12.95
CA PRO A 178 2.71 -23.60 -13.91
C PRO A 178 2.61 -24.20 -15.33
N TYR A 179 3.50 -25.13 -15.67
CA TYR A 179 3.58 -25.75 -16.99
C TYR A 179 2.83 -27.09 -17.10
N ASP A 180 2.32 -27.62 -15.99
CA ASP A 180 1.52 -28.85 -15.99
C ASP A 180 0.11 -28.54 -16.57
N PRO A 181 -0.27 -29.14 -17.71
CA PRO A 181 -1.56 -28.88 -18.35
C PRO A 181 -2.74 -29.34 -17.50
N ILE A 182 -2.60 -30.39 -16.69
CA ILE A 182 -3.68 -30.91 -15.84
C ILE A 182 -3.98 -29.90 -14.74
N ILE A 183 -2.94 -29.44 -14.04
CA ILE A 183 -3.06 -28.46 -12.96
C ILE A 183 -3.59 -27.13 -13.53
N LYS A 184 -3.05 -26.68 -14.65
CA LYS A 184 -3.54 -25.47 -15.33
C LYS A 184 -5.03 -25.57 -15.66
N ASN A 185 -5.46 -26.65 -16.33
CA ASN A 185 -6.84 -26.83 -16.74
C ASN A 185 -7.80 -26.92 -15.55
N HIS A 186 -7.41 -27.65 -14.50
CA HIS A 186 -8.21 -27.77 -13.28
C HIS A 186 -8.35 -26.42 -12.57
N PHE A 187 -7.27 -25.65 -12.46
CA PHE A 187 -7.31 -24.30 -11.91
C PHE A 187 -8.32 -23.40 -12.64
N TYR A 188 -8.24 -23.35 -13.98
CA TYR A 188 -9.16 -22.53 -14.78
C TYR A 188 -10.61 -23.03 -14.70
N LYS A 189 -10.83 -24.34 -14.53
CA LYS A 189 -12.15 -24.91 -14.28
C LYS A 189 -12.72 -24.40 -12.95
N LEU A 190 -11.97 -24.51 -11.86
CA LEU A 190 -12.37 -23.99 -10.55
C LEU A 190 -12.61 -22.47 -10.59
N ASN A 191 -11.78 -21.73 -11.32
CA ASN A 191 -11.95 -20.28 -11.44
C ASN A 191 -13.27 -19.90 -12.16
N ARG A 192 -13.63 -20.64 -13.22
CA ARG A 192 -14.91 -20.46 -13.94
C ARG A 192 -16.09 -20.81 -13.05
N GLU A 193 -16.01 -21.92 -12.30
CA GLU A 193 -17.06 -22.35 -11.37
C GLU A 193 -17.26 -21.33 -10.25
N TYR A 194 -16.19 -20.87 -9.61
CA TYR A 194 -16.23 -19.80 -8.61
C TYR A 194 -16.83 -18.50 -9.17
N SER A 195 -16.40 -18.09 -10.37
CA SER A 195 -16.92 -16.88 -11.02
C SER A 195 -18.42 -16.97 -11.33
N LYS A 196 -18.89 -18.14 -11.79
CA LYS A 196 -20.33 -18.41 -12.01
C LYS A 196 -21.09 -18.37 -10.70
N LEU A 197 -20.61 -19.07 -9.68
CA LEU A 197 -21.25 -19.12 -8.36
C LEU A 197 -21.33 -17.73 -7.72
N ARG A 198 -20.26 -16.93 -7.80
CA ARG A 198 -20.23 -15.55 -7.32
C ARG A 198 -21.30 -14.68 -7.97
N LYS A 199 -21.39 -14.72 -9.31
CA LYS A 199 -22.40 -13.95 -10.06
C LYS A 199 -23.82 -14.42 -9.70
N TYR A 200 -24.03 -15.72 -9.59
CA TYR A 200 -25.29 -16.32 -9.20
C TYR A 200 -25.74 -15.87 -7.80
N LYS A 201 -24.87 -16.02 -6.78
CA LYS A 201 -25.17 -15.63 -5.39
C LYS A 201 -25.44 -14.13 -5.25
N TYR A 202 -24.69 -13.31 -5.97
CA TYR A 202 -24.96 -11.88 -6.03
C TYR A 202 -26.33 -11.56 -6.66
N LYS A 203 -26.69 -12.21 -7.78
CA LYS A 203 -28.00 -12.05 -8.42
C LYS A 203 -29.13 -12.53 -7.50
N GLN A 204 -28.98 -13.67 -6.85
CA GLN A 204 -29.95 -14.19 -5.88
C GLN A 204 -30.17 -13.21 -4.73
N TYR A 205 -29.10 -12.67 -4.14
CA TYR A 205 -29.21 -11.68 -3.07
C TYR A 205 -29.90 -10.39 -3.54
N LYS A 206 -29.60 -9.92 -4.74
CA LYS A 206 -30.30 -8.76 -5.31
C LYS A 206 -31.80 -9.05 -5.47
N GLN A 207 -32.14 -10.23 -5.98
CA GLN A 207 -33.54 -10.64 -6.16
C GLN A 207 -34.25 -10.76 -4.80
N SER A 208 -33.61 -11.36 -3.80
CA SER A 208 -34.20 -11.48 -2.46
C SER A 208 -34.45 -10.11 -1.82
N LEU A 209 -33.57 -9.14 -2.05
CA LEU A 209 -33.80 -7.76 -1.58
C LEU A 209 -35.01 -7.11 -2.26
N ILE A 210 -35.17 -7.31 -3.58
CA ILE A 210 -36.33 -6.79 -4.31
C ILE A 210 -37.61 -7.42 -3.76
N SER A 211 -37.64 -8.75 -3.66
CA SER A 211 -38.81 -9.45 -3.10
C SER A 211 -39.12 -9.06 -1.65
N GLN A 212 -38.10 -8.78 -0.83
CA GLN A 212 -38.30 -8.24 0.52
C GLN A 212 -38.87 -6.82 0.50
N LEU A 213 -38.40 -5.96 -0.40
CA LEU A 213 -38.94 -4.61 -0.54
C LEU A 213 -40.40 -4.63 -0.99
N ASP A 214 -40.76 -5.49 -1.94
CA ASP A 214 -42.12 -5.62 -2.46
C ASP A 214 -43.09 -6.13 -1.38
N SER A 215 -42.71 -7.18 -0.62
CA SER A 215 -43.53 -7.70 0.48
C SER A 215 -43.63 -6.72 1.66
N LEU A 216 -42.52 -6.09 2.06
CA LEU A 216 -42.51 -5.15 3.19
C LEU A 216 -43.26 -3.85 2.89
N HIS A 217 -43.34 -3.45 1.62
CA HIS A 217 -44.11 -2.28 1.20
C HIS A 217 -45.60 -2.43 1.56
N GLU A 218 -46.16 -3.62 1.39
CA GLU A 218 -47.57 -3.92 1.68
C GLU A 218 -47.80 -4.28 3.16
N GLU A 219 -46.88 -5.03 3.77
CA GLU A 219 -47.07 -5.58 5.13
C GLU A 219 -46.61 -4.64 6.26
N ASN A 220 -45.48 -3.93 6.09
CA ASN A 220 -44.91 -3.10 7.15
C ASN A 220 -44.01 -1.97 6.62
N PRO A 221 -44.57 -0.76 6.41
CA PRO A 221 -43.82 0.35 5.81
C PRO A 221 -42.64 0.83 6.67
N LYS A 222 -42.64 0.59 7.99
CA LYS A 222 -41.50 0.96 8.86
C LYS A 222 -40.27 0.10 8.57
N LEU A 223 -40.45 -1.21 8.40
CA LEU A 223 -39.34 -2.11 8.08
C LEU A 223 -38.81 -1.88 6.67
N TYR A 224 -39.68 -1.52 5.74
CA TYR A 224 -39.32 -1.08 4.40
C TYR A 224 -38.35 0.12 4.42
N TRP A 225 -38.71 1.19 5.14
CA TRP A 225 -37.85 2.37 5.25
C TRP A 225 -36.53 2.08 5.96
N ASN A 226 -36.52 1.22 6.98
CA ASN A 226 -35.28 0.78 7.63
C ASN A 226 -34.35 0.06 6.65
N LEU A 227 -34.88 -0.82 5.79
CA LEU A 227 -34.10 -1.52 4.78
C LEU A 227 -33.51 -0.56 3.75
N ILE A 228 -34.29 0.44 3.30
CA ILE A 228 -33.81 1.50 2.39
C ILE A 228 -32.68 2.30 3.02
N ASN A 229 -32.84 2.74 4.27
CA ASN A 229 -31.82 3.50 4.98
C ASN A 229 -30.53 2.67 5.13
N GLU A 230 -30.64 1.37 5.44
CA GLU A 230 -29.48 0.47 5.51
C GLU A 230 -28.74 0.31 4.17
N LEU A 231 -29.45 0.44 3.04
CA LEU A 231 -28.87 0.43 1.71
C LEU A 231 -28.21 1.77 1.35
N GLN A 232 -28.76 2.89 1.80
CA GLN A 232 -28.25 4.24 1.56
C GLN A 232 -27.02 4.58 2.42
N GLU A 233 -27.03 4.27 3.73
CA GLU A 233 -25.91 4.55 4.66
C GLU A 233 -24.60 3.85 4.22
N LYS A 234 -24.70 2.71 3.53
CA LYS A 234 -23.52 2.01 2.95
C LYS A 234 -22.89 2.75 1.78
N ASN A 235 -23.62 3.65 1.13
CA ASN A 235 -23.07 4.48 0.05
C ASN A 235 -22.42 5.75 0.60
N GLU A 236 -22.96 6.34 1.67
CA GLU A 236 -22.44 7.58 2.25
C GLU A 236 -21.15 7.40 3.07
N THR A 237 -20.92 6.20 3.60
CA THR A 237 -19.66 5.86 4.30
C THR A 237 -18.43 5.80 3.38
N LYS A 238 -18.60 5.93 2.06
CA LYS A 238 -17.48 6.18 1.13
C LYS A 238 -17.03 7.64 1.21
N LYS A 239 -16.25 7.92 2.25
CA LYS A 239 -15.23 8.97 2.37
C LYS A 239 -15.65 10.36 1.84
N LYS A 240 -16.01 11.26 2.75
CA LYS A 240 -15.65 12.68 2.59
C LYS A 240 -14.12 12.76 2.46
N CYS A 241 -13.62 12.78 1.23
CA CYS A 241 -12.21 13.06 0.95
C CYS A 241 -11.94 14.47 1.47
N GLY A 242 -11.09 14.61 2.49
CA GLY A 242 -10.79 15.91 3.13
C GLY A 242 -10.07 16.91 2.23
N VAL A 243 -9.77 16.52 0.99
CA VAL A 243 -9.11 17.35 -0.01
C VAL A 243 -10.00 17.40 -1.25
N GLN A 244 -10.34 18.61 -1.66
CA GLN A 244 -11.14 18.85 -2.87
C GLN A 244 -10.36 18.37 -4.11
N PRO A 245 -11.02 17.74 -5.09
CA PRO A 245 -10.35 17.24 -6.31
C PRO A 245 -9.54 18.33 -7.03
N SER A 246 -10.02 19.57 -7.03
CA SER A 246 -9.32 20.73 -7.62
C SER A 246 -7.98 21.03 -6.96
N THR A 247 -7.90 20.94 -5.63
CA THR A 247 -6.66 21.12 -4.86
C THR A 247 -5.65 20.03 -5.20
N LEU A 248 -6.13 18.79 -5.32
CA LEU A 248 -5.35 17.62 -5.71
C LEU A 248 -4.77 17.78 -7.14
N ILE A 249 -5.62 18.18 -8.09
CA ILE A 249 -5.21 18.44 -9.48
C ILE A 249 -4.15 19.55 -9.53
N SER A 250 -4.38 20.66 -8.84
CA SER A 250 -3.45 21.81 -8.84
C SER A 250 -2.09 21.44 -8.27
N HIS A 251 -2.07 20.64 -7.20
CA HIS A 251 -0.83 20.14 -6.60
C HIS A 251 -0.04 19.26 -7.57
N PHE A 252 -0.71 18.30 -8.21
CA PHE A 252 -0.04 17.40 -9.17
C PHE A 252 0.37 18.11 -10.46
N GLN A 253 -0.39 19.08 -10.94
CA GLN A 253 0.00 19.93 -12.07
C GLN A 253 1.28 20.72 -11.79
N LYS A 254 1.45 21.23 -10.57
CA LYS A 254 2.68 21.92 -10.16
C LYS A 254 3.86 20.94 -10.06
N LEU A 255 3.64 19.75 -9.51
CA LEU A 255 4.67 18.71 -9.41
C LEU A 255 5.10 18.16 -10.78
N SER A 256 4.18 18.08 -11.74
CA SER A 256 4.45 17.56 -13.08
C SER A 256 5.08 18.60 -14.02
N GLN A 257 5.33 19.82 -13.56
CA GLN A 257 6.04 20.81 -14.38
C GLN A 257 7.46 20.32 -14.61
N LEU A 258 7.81 20.19 -15.89
CA LEU A 258 9.16 19.77 -16.28
C LEU A 258 10.14 20.85 -15.84
N LYS A 259 11.16 20.46 -15.07
CA LYS A 259 12.25 21.38 -14.73
C LYS A 259 13.01 21.71 -16.02
N GLY A 260 13.38 22.98 -16.21
CA GLY A 260 14.03 23.45 -17.43
C GLY A 260 15.32 22.68 -17.77
N GLU A 261 16.03 22.18 -16.77
CA GLU A 261 17.23 21.36 -16.91
C GLU A 261 17.00 20.00 -17.62
N PHE A 262 15.75 19.50 -17.64
CA PHE A 262 15.41 18.21 -18.26
C PHE A 262 14.66 18.36 -19.61
N GLN A 263 14.41 19.58 -20.08
CA GLN A 263 13.57 19.85 -21.26
C GLN A 263 14.11 19.22 -22.55
N SER A 264 15.41 19.33 -22.80
CA SER A 264 16.03 18.79 -24.02
C SER A 264 15.98 17.26 -24.04
N ARG A 265 16.30 16.63 -22.90
CA ARG A 265 16.30 15.17 -22.72
C ARG A 265 14.89 14.58 -22.79
N TYR A 266 13.91 15.25 -22.18
CA TYR A 266 12.51 14.86 -22.31
C TYR A 266 12.07 14.84 -23.79
N THR A 267 12.46 15.85 -24.57
CA THR A 267 12.13 15.92 -26.00
C THR A 267 12.76 14.77 -26.77
N GLU A 268 14.04 14.48 -26.53
CA GLU A 268 14.76 13.35 -27.12
C GLU A 268 14.09 11.99 -26.79
N LEU A 269 13.74 11.77 -25.52
CA LEU A 269 13.06 10.54 -25.09
C LEU A 269 11.67 10.40 -25.74
N CYS A 270 10.92 11.49 -25.86
CA CYS A 270 9.64 11.47 -26.56
C CYS A 270 9.79 11.10 -28.04
N GLU A 271 10.83 11.58 -28.70
CA GLU A 271 11.14 11.23 -30.09
C GLU A 271 11.54 9.76 -30.23
N LYS A 272 12.42 9.24 -29.35
CA LYS A 272 12.78 7.82 -29.31
C LYS A 272 11.58 6.92 -29.06
N LEU A 273 10.70 7.29 -28.12
CA LEU A 273 9.46 6.55 -27.85
C LEU A 273 8.57 6.48 -29.10
N LYS A 274 8.36 7.62 -29.78
CA LYS A 274 7.59 7.64 -31.04
C LYS A 274 8.21 6.76 -32.12
N GLN A 275 9.54 6.73 -32.23
CA GLN A 275 10.23 5.87 -33.19
C GLN A 275 10.03 4.39 -32.85
N LEU A 276 10.12 4.01 -31.57
CA LEU A 276 9.93 2.65 -31.10
C LEU A 276 8.47 2.19 -31.25
N GLU A 277 7.49 3.05 -30.97
CA GLU A 277 6.06 2.77 -31.19
C GLU A 277 5.72 2.49 -32.66
N ASN A 278 6.44 3.13 -33.59
CA ASN A 278 6.26 2.96 -35.03
C ASN A 278 7.09 1.81 -35.63
N SER A 279 8.08 1.31 -34.90
CA SER A 279 8.84 0.13 -35.31
C SER A 279 7.97 -1.12 -35.12
N LYS A 280 7.76 -1.92 -36.19
CA LYS A 280 7.02 -3.19 -36.08
C LYS A 280 7.80 -4.13 -35.16
N CYS A 281 7.33 -4.30 -33.92
CA CYS A 281 7.93 -5.25 -32.96
C CYS A 281 7.68 -6.74 -33.26
N PHE A 282 7.15 -7.09 -34.45
CA PHE A 282 6.86 -8.47 -34.82
C PHE A 282 7.22 -8.74 -36.29
N ASN A 283 8.28 -9.53 -36.48
CA ASN A 283 8.36 -10.60 -37.48
C ASN A 283 8.27 -11.93 -36.74
#